data_AF-A0AA36AYD9-F1
#
_entry.id   AF-A0AA36AYD9-F1
#
_cell.length_a   1.000
_cell.length_b   1.000
_cell.length_c   1.000
_cell.angle_alpha   90.00
_cell.angle_beta   90.00
_cell.angle_gamma   90.00
#
_symmetry.space_group_name_H-M   'P 1'
#
loop_
_entity.id
_entity.type
_entity.pdbx_description
1 polymer ?
#
loop_
_entity_poly.entity_id
_entity_poly.type
_entity_poly.pdbx_seq_one_letter_code
_entity_poly.pdbx_strand_id
1 'polypeptide(L)'
;MGASREDVQAALEGEQPRNRNGIRLRPLSMQIKTARRHSKTFIEDCQKSKSGSQSLQNLKSLKPAKSEQRPSVLDLSCNNIEKMENLKNLESIKELKLYGNKILVVENLDKLRELQYLKLQHNQLKSFGSGLNCPSLHTLRVDYNNLTEIKSSQLAGCPNLRSLNVSSNNLKILSFVKVLPDLEELAASGNQLSNLSDISTCLCLRELDISDNRLSDISGISDLASLQTLNLSGNSLKDIKNAGKHPKLTDLQIQGNKLTETEDICVQFPNLEVLNISFNLLDSWTEVINLQNLASLTELTVKCNSFVHQYKFYHADVVKEIPSLQWLDGINVKENKKTLNNSNIRQASAYAGAVGNDLNKELESLDLSPEIINDITERLHCDNTYQKLSRSTPLDNRIGRHSSHRL
;
A
#
# COMPACT_ATOMS: atom_id res chain seq x y z
N MET A 1 14.39 -10.53 -5.56
CA MET A 1 15.24 -9.76 -6.49
C MET A 1 15.82 -8.63 -5.67
N GLY A 2 17.14 -8.65 -5.45
CA GLY A 2 17.81 -7.63 -4.64
C GLY A 2 17.89 -6.32 -5.40
N ALA A 3 17.67 -5.22 -4.69
CA ALA A 3 17.91 -3.87 -5.23
C ALA A 3 19.37 -3.78 -5.68
N SER A 4 19.61 -3.28 -6.89
CA SER A 4 20.96 -3.08 -7.40
C SER A 4 21.62 -1.91 -6.66
N ARG A 5 22.96 -1.80 -6.77
CA ARG A 5 23.69 -0.62 -6.26
C ARG A 5 23.20 0.68 -6.90
N GLU A 6 22.60 0.61 -8.09
CA GLU A 6 22.02 1.78 -8.78
C GLU A 6 20.70 2.21 -8.13
N ASP A 7 19.89 1.28 -7.62
CA ASP A 7 18.65 1.60 -6.88
C ASP A 7 18.92 2.37 -5.57
N VAL A 8 20.08 2.10 -4.94
CA VAL A 8 20.54 2.80 -3.72
C VAL A 8 21.15 4.16 -4.04
N GLN A 9 21.77 4.32 -5.22
CA GLN A 9 22.33 5.58 -5.69
C GLN A 9 21.23 6.55 -6.18
N ALA A 10 20.19 6.05 -6.85
CA ALA A 10 19.03 6.85 -7.27
C ALA A 10 18.27 7.46 -6.08
N ALA A 11 18.18 6.73 -4.95
CA ALA A 11 17.61 7.26 -3.70
C ALA A 11 18.42 8.41 -3.08
N LEU A 12 19.72 8.55 -3.41
CA LEU A 12 20.57 9.66 -2.97
C LEU A 12 20.51 10.87 -3.92
N GLU A 13 20.00 10.70 -5.14
CA GLU A 13 19.95 11.73 -6.20
C GLU A 13 18.56 12.37 -6.38
N GLY A 14 17.55 11.94 -5.59
CA GLY A 14 16.22 12.57 -5.58
C GLY A 14 15.28 12.15 -6.71
N GLU A 15 15.70 11.23 -7.60
CA GLU A 15 14.80 10.60 -8.57
C GLU A 15 14.19 9.33 -7.98
N GLN A 16 12.85 9.23 -7.99
CA GLN A 16 12.21 8.00 -7.57
C GLN A 16 12.51 6.89 -8.58
N PRO A 17 12.90 5.69 -8.11
CA PRO A 17 13.31 4.60 -9.00
C PRO A 17 12.16 4.23 -9.94
N ARG A 18 12.42 3.70 -11.14
CA ARG A 18 11.39 3.29 -12.12
C ARG A 18 11.52 1.80 -12.41
N ASN A 19 10.41 1.12 -12.71
CA ASN A 19 10.46 -0.30 -13.06
C ASN A 19 10.98 -0.48 -14.51
N ARG A 20 11.15 -1.74 -14.96
CA ARG A 20 11.64 -2.06 -16.32
C ARG A 20 10.78 -1.47 -17.45
N ASN A 21 9.55 -1.07 -17.15
CA ASN A 21 8.63 -0.44 -18.10
C ASN A 21 8.64 1.10 -17.97
N GLY A 22 9.54 1.69 -17.17
CA GLY A 22 9.63 3.14 -16.99
C GLY A 22 8.59 3.76 -16.05
N ILE A 23 7.78 2.94 -15.36
CA ILE A 23 6.76 3.37 -14.39
C ILE A 23 7.44 3.71 -13.06
N ARG A 24 7.10 4.85 -12.45
CA ARG A 24 7.65 5.29 -11.17
C ARG A 24 7.37 4.24 -10.09
N LEU A 25 8.43 3.69 -9.52
CA LEU A 25 8.37 2.82 -8.36
C LEU A 25 8.06 3.69 -7.15
N ARG A 26 7.03 3.29 -6.42
CA ARG A 26 6.53 3.97 -5.22
C ARG A 26 7.63 4.03 -4.15
N PRO A 27 7.50 4.83 -3.09
CA PRO A 27 8.37 4.70 -1.92
C PRO A 27 8.33 3.29 -1.34
N LEU A 28 9.43 2.83 -0.72
CA LEU A 28 9.55 1.46 -0.19
C LEU A 28 8.45 1.14 0.84
N SER A 29 7.95 2.16 1.55
CA SER A 29 6.82 2.10 2.47
C SER A 29 5.51 1.66 1.78
N MET A 30 5.32 2.02 0.51
CA MET A 30 4.13 1.81 -0.31
C MET A 30 4.28 0.75 -1.41
N GLN A 31 5.50 0.27 -1.69
CA GLN A 31 5.76 -0.82 -2.64
C GLN A 31 5.23 -2.20 -2.16
N ILE A 32 4.47 -2.26 -1.06
CA ILE A 32 4.00 -3.51 -0.45
C ILE A 32 2.66 -4.00 -1.06
N LYS A 33 2.19 -3.42 -2.17
CA LYS A 33 1.14 -4.06 -2.97
C LYS A 33 1.73 -5.14 -3.87
N THR A 34 1.63 -6.37 -3.34
CA THR A 34 1.45 -7.70 -3.99
C THR A 34 2.19 -8.79 -3.20
N ALA A 35 2.10 -8.75 -1.86
CA ALA A 35 2.57 -9.84 -1.00
C ALA A 35 1.46 -10.32 -0.04
N ARG A 36 0.22 -10.45 -0.54
CA ARG A 36 -0.63 -11.59 -0.13
C ARG A 36 -0.10 -12.93 -0.67
N ARG A 37 1.19 -13.01 -1.03
CA ARG A 37 1.90 -14.30 -1.07
C ARG A 37 1.93 -14.78 0.36
N HIS A 38 1.02 -15.70 0.67
CA HIS A 38 0.90 -16.48 1.89
C HIS A 38 2.17 -16.35 2.74
N SER A 39 2.08 -15.81 3.97
CA SER A 39 3.21 -15.69 4.90
C SER A 39 4.10 -16.95 4.93
N LYS A 40 3.47 -18.11 4.71
CA LYS A 40 4.10 -19.41 4.46
C LYS A 40 5.13 -19.41 3.32
N THR A 41 4.78 -18.96 2.11
CA THR A 41 5.73 -18.84 0.96
C THR A 41 6.87 -17.86 1.24
N PHE A 42 6.61 -16.73 1.90
CA PHE A 42 7.65 -15.77 2.26
C PHE A 42 8.67 -16.37 3.25
N ILE A 43 8.18 -17.03 4.29
CA ILE A 43 9.04 -17.67 5.30
C ILE A 43 9.82 -18.83 4.67
N GLU A 44 9.18 -19.66 3.83
CA GLU A 44 9.82 -20.75 3.12
C GLU A 44 10.93 -20.26 2.17
N ASP A 45 10.68 -19.20 1.39
CA ASP A 45 11.68 -18.61 0.49
C ASP A 45 12.84 -17.98 1.29
N CYS A 46 12.51 -17.32 2.41
CA CYS A 46 13.51 -16.77 3.32
C CYS A 46 14.39 -17.87 3.94
N GLN A 47 13.79 -18.96 4.44
CA GLN A 47 14.52 -20.10 5.00
C GLN A 47 15.42 -20.77 3.95
N LYS A 48 14.93 -20.95 2.72
CA LYS A 48 15.73 -21.47 1.60
C LYS A 48 16.95 -20.59 1.32
N SER A 49 16.79 -19.27 1.29
CA SER A 49 17.91 -18.33 1.09
C SER A 49 18.95 -18.33 2.22
N LYS A 50 18.59 -18.79 3.42
CA LYS A 50 19.50 -18.88 4.58
C LYS A 50 20.27 -20.20 4.69
N SER A 51 19.98 -21.21 3.88
CA SER A 51 20.59 -22.55 3.95
C SER A 51 22.12 -22.62 3.76
N GLY A 52 22.78 -21.49 3.43
CA GLY A 52 24.24 -21.35 3.40
C GLY A 52 24.84 -20.36 4.42
N SER A 53 24.03 -19.79 5.32
CA SER A 53 24.47 -18.81 6.33
C SER A 53 24.36 -19.41 7.74
N GLN A 54 25.27 -19.05 8.65
CA GLN A 54 25.21 -19.47 10.06
C GLN A 54 23.96 -18.88 10.74
N SER A 55 22.80 -19.50 10.51
CA SER A 55 21.55 -19.16 11.17
C SER A 55 21.67 -19.66 12.62
N LEU A 56 21.76 -18.71 13.56
CA LEU A 56 21.61 -19.01 14.97
C LEU A 56 20.16 -19.45 15.18
N GLN A 57 19.93 -20.77 15.19
CA GLN A 57 18.61 -21.38 15.29
C GLN A 57 17.92 -21.12 16.64
N ASN A 58 18.61 -20.53 17.62
CA ASN A 58 18.06 -20.26 18.94
C ASN A 58 18.76 -19.07 19.64
N LEU A 59 17.97 -18.19 20.29
CA LEU A 59 18.50 -17.12 21.16
C LEU A 59 19.26 -17.67 22.38
N LYS A 60 18.98 -18.91 22.80
CA LYS A 60 19.68 -19.58 23.91
C LYS A 60 21.19 -19.79 23.67
N SER A 61 21.64 -19.77 22.42
CA SER A 61 23.04 -19.97 22.06
C SER A 61 23.85 -18.68 21.82
N LEU A 62 23.25 -17.50 22.02
CA LEU A 62 23.99 -16.23 21.97
C LEU A 62 24.96 -16.17 23.17
N LYS A 63 26.18 -16.66 22.97
CA LYS A 63 27.28 -16.44 23.92
C LYS A 63 27.56 -14.94 23.99
N PRO A 64 27.88 -14.38 25.17
CA PRO A 64 28.40 -13.03 25.27
C PRO A 64 29.67 -12.93 24.41
N ALA A 65 29.58 -12.22 23.28
CA ALA A 65 30.72 -11.99 22.41
C ALA A 65 31.74 -11.09 23.14
N LYS A 66 33.04 -11.46 23.05
CA LYS A 66 34.15 -10.59 23.47
C LYS A 66 34.04 -9.27 22.70
N SER A 67 34.35 -8.17 23.38
CA SER A 67 33.99 -6.78 23.10
C SER A 67 34.33 -6.20 21.71
N GLU A 68 35.11 -6.88 20.88
CA GLU A 68 35.75 -6.27 19.69
C GLU A 68 35.15 -6.68 18.33
N GLN A 69 34.13 -7.57 18.31
CA GLN A 69 33.46 -7.99 17.06
C GLN A 69 31.94 -8.07 17.24
N ARG A 70 31.31 -7.07 17.86
CA ARG A 70 29.84 -7.04 17.93
C ARG A 70 29.28 -6.58 16.58
N PRO A 71 28.41 -7.36 15.92
CA PRO A 71 27.87 -6.97 14.64
C PRO A 71 26.93 -5.76 14.83
N SER A 72 27.02 -4.76 13.94
CA SER A 72 26.08 -3.64 13.88
C SER A 72 24.69 -4.10 13.43
N VAL A 73 24.62 -5.23 12.71
CA VAL A 73 23.39 -5.85 12.20
C VAL A 73 23.31 -7.28 12.72
N LEU A 74 22.25 -7.61 13.47
CA LEU A 74 21.97 -8.97 13.90
C LEU A 74 20.73 -9.50 13.16
N ASP A 75 20.94 -10.54 12.37
CA ASP A 75 19.89 -11.20 11.61
C ASP A 75 19.47 -12.54 12.22
N LEU A 76 18.33 -12.53 12.88
CA LEU A 76 17.66 -13.68 13.47
C LEU A 76 16.33 -14.00 12.76
N SER A 77 16.13 -13.48 11.55
CA SER A 77 14.89 -13.68 10.81
C SER A 77 14.67 -15.14 10.38
N CYS A 78 13.42 -15.53 10.17
CA CYS A 78 13.03 -16.81 9.56
C CYS A 78 13.46 -18.05 10.36
N ASN A 79 13.58 -17.91 11.68
CA ASN A 79 13.79 -19.01 12.62
C ASN A 79 12.47 -19.36 13.31
N ASN A 80 12.52 -20.15 14.40
CA ASN A 80 11.37 -20.52 15.22
C ASN A 80 11.37 -19.79 16.58
N ILE A 81 11.81 -18.53 16.61
CA ILE A 81 11.91 -17.77 17.86
C ILE A 81 10.50 -17.39 18.34
N GLU A 82 10.16 -17.75 19.58
CA GLU A 82 8.86 -17.44 20.20
C GLU A 82 8.91 -16.26 21.19
N LYS A 83 10.10 -16.00 21.76
CA LYS A 83 10.32 -14.98 22.79
C LYS A 83 11.58 -14.18 22.53
N MET A 84 11.54 -12.89 22.85
CA MET A 84 12.69 -11.99 22.74
C MET A 84 13.50 -12.02 24.05
N GLU A 85 14.39 -13.00 24.18
CA GLU A 85 15.23 -13.18 25.37
C GLU A 85 16.72 -13.04 25.08
N ASN A 86 17.53 -12.79 26.13
CA ASN A 86 19.00 -12.69 26.07
C ASN A 86 19.56 -11.54 25.20
N LEU A 87 18.77 -10.50 24.93
CA LEU A 87 19.20 -9.33 24.14
C LEU A 87 19.97 -8.27 24.95
N LYS A 88 19.95 -8.37 26.29
CA LYS A 88 20.51 -7.35 27.20
C LYS A 88 21.98 -6.98 26.98
N ASN A 89 22.78 -7.88 26.41
CA ASN A 89 24.22 -7.69 26.21
C ASN A 89 24.56 -7.14 24.82
N LEU A 90 23.56 -6.78 24.00
CA LEU A 90 23.74 -6.42 22.59
C LEU A 90 23.67 -4.91 22.35
N GLU A 91 24.15 -4.11 23.30
CA GLU A 91 23.96 -2.65 23.38
C GLU A 91 24.40 -1.87 22.13
N SER A 92 25.36 -2.41 21.36
CA SER A 92 25.95 -1.79 20.17
C SER A 92 25.25 -2.11 18.85
N ILE A 93 24.15 -2.88 18.88
CA ILE A 93 23.43 -3.24 17.65
C ILE A 93 22.63 -2.03 17.13
N LYS A 94 22.77 -1.77 15.83
CA LYS A 94 22.02 -0.73 15.09
C LYS A 94 20.85 -1.29 14.31
N GLU A 95 20.91 -2.54 13.86
CA GLU A 95 19.80 -3.21 13.17
C GLU A 95 19.54 -4.60 13.73
N LEU A 96 18.28 -4.85 14.11
CA LEU A 96 17.82 -6.16 14.58
C LEU A 96 16.72 -6.69 13.66
N LYS A 97 17.00 -7.80 12.98
CA LYS A 97 16.05 -8.49 12.09
C LYS A 97 15.50 -9.72 12.79
N LEU A 98 14.22 -9.69 13.11
CA LEU A 98 13.47 -10.77 13.77
C LEU A 98 12.23 -11.19 12.97
N TYR A 99 12.10 -10.76 11.73
CA TYR A 99 10.94 -11.08 10.89
C TYR A 99 10.82 -12.57 10.58
N GLY A 100 9.62 -13.06 10.30
CA GLY A 100 9.39 -14.48 9.95
C GLY A 100 9.63 -15.47 11.11
N ASN A 101 9.42 -15.04 12.35
CA ASN A 101 9.52 -15.89 13.55
C ASN A 101 8.11 -16.14 14.12
N LYS A 102 8.01 -16.57 15.39
CA LYS A 102 6.74 -16.85 16.11
C LYS A 102 6.59 -15.97 17.36
N ILE A 103 7.17 -14.77 17.33
CA ILE A 103 7.20 -13.87 18.49
C ILE A 103 5.80 -13.35 18.78
N LEU A 104 5.40 -13.38 20.06
CA LEU A 104 4.08 -12.95 20.52
C LEU A 104 4.05 -11.54 21.12
N VAL A 105 5.17 -11.10 21.71
CA VAL A 105 5.26 -9.84 22.46
C VAL A 105 6.59 -9.15 22.15
N VAL A 106 6.57 -7.84 21.93
CA VAL A 106 7.78 -7.02 21.81
C VAL A 106 8.28 -6.65 23.20
N GLU A 107 9.45 -7.14 23.62
CA GLU A 107 9.98 -6.94 24.97
C GLU A 107 11.52 -7.02 25.00
N ASN A 108 12.11 -6.62 26.14
CA ASN A 108 13.55 -6.78 26.44
C ASN A 108 14.51 -6.04 25.49
N LEU A 109 14.15 -4.84 25.04
CA LEU A 109 14.95 -4.00 24.13
C LEU A 109 15.54 -2.76 24.82
N ASP A 110 15.37 -2.60 26.14
CA ASP A 110 15.68 -1.38 26.91
C ASP A 110 17.18 -1.06 26.98
N LYS A 111 18.02 -2.07 26.72
CA LYS A 111 19.49 -1.94 26.64
C LYS A 111 19.99 -1.64 25.23
N LEU A 112 19.18 -1.83 24.18
CA LEU A 112 19.57 -1.61 22.79
C LEU A 112 19.42 -0.12 22.43
N ARG A 113 20.22 0.73 23.10
CA ARG A 113 20.11 2.19 22.98
C ARG A 113 20.54 2.73 21.62
N GLU A 114 21.45 2.03 20.94
CA GLU A 114 21.92 2.36 19.58
C GLU A 114 21.05 1.78 18.46
N LEU A 115 19.97 1.05 18.79
CA LEU A 115 19.12 0.41 17.79
C LEU A 115 18.42 1.46 16.93
N GLN A 116 18.65 1.41 15.62
CA GLN A 116 18.10 2.32 14.62
C GLN A 116 17.00 1.66 13.78
N TYR A 117 17.11 0.35 13.55
CA TYR A 117 16.19 -0.41 12.69
C TYR A 117 15.73 -1.68 13.41
N LEU A 118 14.41 -1.80 13.61
CA LEU A 118 13.79 -2.99 14.18
C LEU A 118 12.78 -3.60 13.21
N LYS A 119 13.06 -4.82 12.77
CA LYS A 119 12.25 -5.55 11.76
C LYS A 119 11.63 -6.79 12.38
N LEU A 120 10.33 -6.73 12.66
CA LEU A 120 9.53 -7.76 13.34
C LEU A 120 8.35 -8.26 12.48
N GLN A 121 8.33 -7.95 11.19
CA GLN A 121 7.22 -8.33 10.31
C GLN A 121 7.05 -9.84 10.17
N HIS A 122 5.85 -10.32 9.82
CA HIS A 122 5.54 -11.76 9.70
C HIS A 122 5.88 -12.53 11.00
N ASN A 123 5.42 -12.03 12.14
CA ASN A 123 5.44 -12.73 13.43
C ASN A 123 3.99 -13.01 13.87
N GLN A 124 3.77 -13.25 15.17
CA GLN A 124 2.45 -13.45 15.76
C GLN A 124 2.20 -12.43 16.88
N LEU A 125 2.75 -11.21 16.74
CA LEU A 125 2.70 -10.20 17.78
C LEU A 125 1.25 -9.86 18.12
N LYS A 126 0.89 -9.97 19.39
CA LYS A 126 -0.42 -9.60 19.93
C LYS A 126 -0.37 -8.28 20.70
N SER A 127 0.80 -7.93 21.24
CA SER A 127 0.99 -6.72 22.03
C SER A 127 2.46 -6.29 22.08
N PHE A 128 2.66 -5.06 22.55
CA PHE A 128 3.95 -4.59 23.04
C PHE A 128 4.01 -4.83 24.56
N GLY A 129 5.08 -5.46 25.02
CA GLY A 129 5.38 -5.64 26.44
C GLY A 129 6.06 -4.40 27.02
N SER A 130 6.74 -4.58 28.14
CA SER A 130 7.66 -3.57 28.67
C SER A 130 9.03 -3.66 27.98
N GLY A 131 9.73 -2.52 27.93
CA GLY A 131 11.13 -2.50 27.51
C GLY A 131 11.42 -2.09 26.07
N LEU A 132 10.44 -1.57 25.31
CA LEU A 132 10.74 -0.84 24.08
C LEU A 132 11.14 0.61 24.43
N ASN A 133 12.43 0.81 24.69
CA ASN A 133 13.02 2.11 25.03
C ASN A 133 14.32 2.32 24.24
N CYS A 134 14.15 2.55 22.94
CA CYS A 134 15.24 2.69 21.97
C CYS A 134 15.24 4.12 21.41
N PRO A 135 15.93 5.08 22.06
CA PRO A 135 15.86 6.48 21.67
C PRO A 135 16.44 6.77 20.28
N SER A 136 17.33 5.92 19.77
CA SER A 136 17.89 6.05 18.42
C SER A 136 17.08 5.31 17.35
N LEU A 137 15.90 4.77 17.66
CA LEU A 137 15.11 4.00 16.71
C LEU A 137 14.46 4.93 15.68
N HIS A 138 14.79 4.72 14.41
CA HIS A 138 14.27 5.50 13.28
C HIS A 138 13.21 4.74 12.49
N THR A 139 13.36 3.42 12.39
CA THR A 139 12.45 2.56 11.62
C THR A 139 11.96 1.39 12.43
N LEU A 140 10.64 1.23 12.51
CA LEU A 140 9.98 0.10 13.15
C LEU A 140 9.02 -0.57 12.17
N ARG A 141 9.24 -1.86 11.93
CA ARG A 141 8.35 -2.71 11.13
C ARG A 141 7.73 -3.80 11.98
N VAL A 142 6.41 -3.74 12.15
CA VAL A 142 5.59 -4.76 12.82
C VAL A 142 4.44 -5.21 11.92
N ASP A 143 4.59 -5.05 10.61
CA ASP A 143 3.59 -5.46 9.62
C ASP A 143 3.36 -6.98 9.57
N TYR A 144 2.19 -7.42 9.12
CA TYR A 144 1.80 -8.85 9.09
C TYR A 144 1.94 -9.53 10.47
N ASN A 145 1.20 -9.00 11.44
CA ASN A 145 1.12 -9.51 12.81
C ASN A 145 -0.36 -9.52 13.27
N ASN A 146 -0.61 -9.73 14.57
CA ASN A 146 -1.94 -9.87 15.14
C ASN A 146 -2.27 -8.76 16.16
N LEU A 147 -1.68 -7.57 16.01
CA LEU A 147 -1.86 -6.45 16.93
C LEU A 147 -3.29 -5.90 16.84
N THR A 148 -3.97 -5.75 17.97
CA THR A 148 -5.30 -5.12 18.05
C THR A 148 -5.27 -3.71 18.63
N GLU A 149 -4.23 -3.39 19.40
CA GLU A 149 -4.01 -2.10 20.04
C GLU A 149 -2.50 -1.85 20.21
N ILE A 150 -2.09 -0.60 20.10
CA ILE A 150 -0.79 -0.10 20.57
C ILE A 150 -1.07 1.16 21.40
N LYS A 151 -0.59 1.18 22.64
CA LYS A 151 -0.73 2.31 23.56
C LYS A 151 0.40 3.29 23.33
N SER A 152 0.13 4.60 23.45
CA SER A 152 1.15 5.64 23.28
C SER A 152 2.33 5.46 24.23
N SER A 153 2.10 4.96 25.45
CA SER A 153 3.17 4.66 26.43
C SER A 153 4.16 3.58 25.95
N GLN A 154 3.76 2.70 25.03
CA GLN A 154 4.62 1.63 24.51
C GLN A 154 5.60 2.14 23.44
N LEU A 155 5.30 3.28 22.79
CA LEU A 155 6.19 3.91 21.80
C LEU A 155 6.85 5.19 22.30
N ALA A 156 6.48 5.69 23.49
CA ALA A 156 7.04 6.91 24.08
C ALA A 156 8.57 6.86 24.27
N GLY A 157 9.17 5.67 24.39
CA GLY A 157 10.62 5.48 24.47
C GLY A 157 11.36 5.54 23.13
N CYS A 158 10.66 5.80 22.02
CA CYS A 158 11.21 5.87 20.67
C CYS A 158 10.85 7.21 19.99
N PRO A 159 11.24 8.36 20.55
CA PRO A 159 10.79 9.68 20.08
C PRO A 159 11.28 10.04 18.67
N ASN A 160 12.40 9.48 18.22
CA ASN A 160 13.03 9.78 16.92
C ASN A 160 12.53 8.89 15.77
N LEU A 161 11.39 8.23 15.94
CA LEU A 161 10.86 7.33 14.93
C LEU A 161 10.37 8.14 13.70
N ARG A 162 10.96 7.86 12.54
CA ARG A 162 10.63 8.52 11.27
C ARG A 162 9.78 7.65 10.36
N SER A 163 9.94 6.33 10.43
CA SER A 163 9.21 5.38 9.58
C SER A 163 8.60 4.25 10.41
N LEU A 164 7.27 4.10 10.31
CA LEU A 164 6.51 3.10 11.06
C LEU A 164 5.60 2.31 10.12
N ASN A 165 5.77 0.99 10.12
CA ASN A 165 4.88 0.08 9.41
C ASN A 165 4.13 -0.85 10.38
N VAL A 166 2.82 -0.66 10.45
CA VAL A 166 1.84 -1.45 11.22
C VAL A 166 0.81 -2.13 10.32
N SER A 167 1.09 -2.23 9.02
CA SER A 167 0.18 -2.79 8.03
C SER A 167 -0.18 -4.26 8.31
N SER A 168 -1.34 -4.73 7.83
CA SER A 168 -1.81 -6.10 8.00
C SER A 168 -1.81 -6.54 9.48
N ASN A 169 -2.50 -5.77 10.31
CA ASN A 169 -2.82 -6.05 11.71
C ASN A 169 -4.34 -5.91 11.92
N ASN A 170 -4.79 -5.80 13.17
CA ASN A 170 -6.21 -5.65 13.53
C ASN A 170 -6.48 -4.32 14.26
N LEU A 171 -5.73 -3.27 13.94
CA LEU A 171 -5.85 -1.96 14.60
C LEU A 171 -7.14 -1.25 14.20
N LYS A 172 -7.78 -0.60 15.17
CA LYS A 172 -8.98 0.23 14.97
C LYS A 172 -8.71 1.74 15.07
N ILE A 173 -7.66 2.11 15.79
CA ILE A 173 -7.24 3.50 16.05
C ILE A 173 -5.71 3.58 16.00
N LEU A 174 -5.19 4.81 15.86
CA LEU A 174 -3.75 5.08 15.73
C LEU A 174 -3.23 6.02 16.82
N SER A 175 -3.89 6.12 17.97
CA SER A 175 -3.58 7.08 19.05
C SER A 175 -2.12 7.11 19.53
N PHE A 176 -1.36 6.04 19.30
CA PHE A 176 0.07 5.96 19.57
C PHE A 176 0.92 6.90 18.71
N VAL A 177 0.45 7.35 17.54
CA VAL A 177 1.21 8.27 16.67
C VAL A 177 1.36 9.67 17.28
N LYS A 178 0.51 10.04 18.24
CA LYS A 178 0.56 11.34 18.93
C LYS A 178 1.85 11.57 19.72
N VAL A 179 2.59 10.50 20.06
CA VAL A 179 3.90 10.60 20.73
C VAL A 179 5.07 10.52 19.74
N LEU A 180 4.82 10.56 18.44
CA LEU A 180 5.80 10.46 17.37
C LEU A 180 5.77 11.73 16.49
N PRO A 181 6.24 12.88 17.00
CA PRO A 181 6.09 14.17 16.32
C PRO A 181 6.88 14.25 15.00
N ASP A 182 7.99 13.52 14.90
CA ASP A 182 8.90 13.52 13.74
C ASP A 182 8.60 12.41 12.73
N LEU A 183 7.42 11.79 12.81
CA LEU A 183 7.04 10.70 11.90
C LEU A 183 6.86 11.23 10.47
N GLU A 184 7.62 10.68 9.54
CA GLU A 184 7.62 11.07 8.11
C GLU A 184 6.88 10.03 7.25
N GLU A 185 6.94 8.76 7.62
CA GLU A 185 6.32 7.65 6.88
C GLU A 185 5.45 6.79 7.81
N LEU A 186 4.19 6.61 7.42
CA LEU A 186 3.26 5.74 8.13
C LEU A 186 2.54 4.81 7.17
N ALA A 187 2.77 3.51 7.33
CA ALA A 187 2.03 2.48 6.63
C ALA A 187 1.15 1.69 7.62
N ALA A 188 -0.16 1.81 7.48
CA ALA A 188 -1.17 1.11 8.28
C ALA A 188 -2.24 0.44 7.39
N SER A 189 -1.87 0.04 6.17
CA SER A 189 -2.76 -0.66 5.24
C SER A 189 -3.29 -1.98 5.81
N GLY A 190 -4.46 -2.43 5.40
CA GLY A 190 -4.99 -3.75 5.81
C GLY A 190 -5.28 -3.85 7.31
N ASN A 191 -5.85 -2.80 7.90
CA ASN A 191 -6.31 -2.76 9.30
C ASN A 191 -7.84 -2.60 9.35
N GLN A 192 -8.39 -2.13 10.48
CA GLN A 192 -9.82 -1.90 10.69
C GLN A 192 -10.12 -0.45 11.06
N LEU A 193 -9.33 0.50 10.53
CA LEU A 193 -9.46 1.93 10.82
C LEU A 193 -10.73 2.49 10.19
N SER A 194 -11.47 3.30 10.94
CA SER A 194 -12.71 3.96 10.48
C SER A 194 -12.64 5.49 10.48
N ASN A 195 -11.61 6.08 11.10
CA ASN A 195 -11.33 7.51 11.07
C ASN A 195 -9.82 7.77 11.18
N LEU A 196 -9.41 9.01 10.88
CA LEU A 196 -8.01 9.45 10.87
C LEU A 196 -7.71 10.56 11.88
N SER A 197 -8.58 10.76 12.88
CA SER A 197 -8.43 11.88 13.84
C SER A 197 -7.12 11.83 14.65
N ASP A 198 -6.53 10.65 14.82
CA ASP A 198 -5.29 10.47 15.59
C ASP A 198 -4.02 10.96 14.87
N ILE A 199 -4.03 11.04 13.53
CA ILE A 199 -2.84 11.40 12.74
C ILE A 199 -2.73 12.89 12.42
N SER A 200 -3.73 13.71 12.80
CA SER A 200 -3.75 15.16 12.53
C SER A 200 -2.56 15.92 13.13
N THR A 201 -1.93 15.37 14.17
CA THR A 201 -0.74 15.95 14.81
C THR A 201 0.58 15.60 14.12
N CYS A 202 0.59 14.67 13.16
CA CYS A 202 1.81 14.20 12.48
C CYS A 202 2.19 15.12 11.32
N LEU A 203 2.48 16.39 11.60
CA LEU A 203 2.68 17.45 10.58
C LEU A 203 3.89 17.23 9.66
N CYS A 204 4.84 16.38 10.07
CA CYS A 204 6.00 16.00 9.29
C CYS A 204 5.73 14.86 8.29
N LEU A 205 4.53 14.28 8.29
CA LEU A 205 4.19 13.12 7.47
C LEU A 205 4.25 13.47 5.98
N ARG A 206 5.03 12.67 5.24
CA ARG A 206 5.25 12.77 3.79
C ARG A 206 4.61 11.61 3.05
N GLU A 207 4.58 10.43 3.67
CA GLU A 207 4.06 9.22 3.07
C GLU A 207 3.05 8.56 3.99
N LEU A 208 1.84 8.36 3.47
CA LEU A 208 0.74 7.79 4.22
C LEU A 208 0.03 6.69 3.43
N ASP A 209 0.14 5.45 3.90
CA ASP A 209 -0.61 4.32 3.35
C ASP A 209 -1.64 3.82 4.36
N ILE A 210 -2.91 4.14 4.11
CA ILE A 210 -4.08 3.65 4.86
C ILE A 210 -5.01 2.82 3.94
N SER A 211 -4.44 2.15 2.93
CA SER A 211 -5.27 1.32 2.04
C SER A 211 -5.92 0.14 2.77
N ASP A 212 -6.98 -0.42 2.20
CA ASP A 212 -7.64 -1.63 2.72
C ASP A 212 -8.08 -1.49 4.18
N ASN A 213 -8.73 -0.37 4.50
CA ASN A 213 -9.33 -0.07 5.80
C ASN A 213 -10.85 0.11 5.64
N ARG A 214 -11.51 0.80 6.58
CA ARG A 214 -12.97 1.03 6.60
C ARG A 214 -13.29 2.51 6.64
N LEU A 215 -12.46 3.35 6.02
CA LEU A 215 -12.63 4.79 6.03
C LEU A 215 -13.80 5.21 5.15
N SER A 216 -14.65 6.08 5.68
CA SER A 216 -15.67 6.84 4.94
C SER A 216 -15.47 8.36 5.04
N ASP A 217 -14.54 8.80 5.89
CA ASP A 217 -14.15 10.19 6.10
C ASP A 217 -12.62 10.27 6.23
N ILE A 218 -12.04 11.31 5.64
CA ILE A 218 -10.60 11.58 5.64
C ILE A 218 -10.25 12.94 6.23
N SER A 219 -11.16 13.59 6.98
CA SER A 219 -10.91 14.92 7.56
C SER A 219 -9.65 15.00 8.42
N GLY A 220 -9.24 13.88 9.03
CA GLY A 220 -8.02 13.80 9.84
C GLY A 220 -6.71 14.09 9.11
N ILE A 221 -6.70 14.17 7.77
CA ILE A 221 -5.51 14.56 7.00
C ILE A 221 -5.46 16.04 6.65
N SER A 222 -6.50 16.85 6.96
CA SER A 222 -6.64 18.23 6.45
C SER A 222 -5.44 19.14 6.63
N ASP A 223 -4.71 18.94 7.73
CA ASP A 223 -3.59 19.79 8.15
C ASP A 223 -2.22 19.21 7.75
N LEU A 224 -2.18 18.04 7.09
CA LEU A 224 -0.96 17.33 6.71
C LEU A 224 -0.34 17.87 5.41
N ALA A 225 0.03 19.16 5.42
CA ALA A 225 0.53 19.89 4.26
C ALA A 225 1.88 19.35 3.69
N SER A 226 2.57 18.49 4.44
CA SER A 226 3.83 17.86 4.03
C SER A 226 3.65 16.60 3.18
N LEU A 227 2.43 16.08 3.05
CA LEU A 227 2.16 14.84 2.30
C LEU A 227 2.58 14.97 0.83
N GLN A 228 3.30 13.94 0.37
CA GLN A 228 3.80 13.79 -1.00
C GLN A 228 3.18 12.56 -1.67
N THR A 229 2.96 11.49 -0.89
CA THR A 229 2.37 10.24 -1.37
C THR A 229 1.23 9.82 -0.44
N LEU A 230 0.06 9.53 -1.00
CA LEU A 230 -1.13 9.15 -0.25
C LEU A 230 -1.83 7.95 -0.90
N ASN A 231 -1.99 6.87 -0.13
CA ASN A 231 -2.71 5.68 -0.56
C ASN A 231 -3.94 5.43 0.34
N LEU A 232 -5.12 5.65 -0.25
CA LEU A 232 -6.46 5.49 0.32
C LEU A 232 -7.25 4.37 -0.35
N SER A 233 -6.62 3.54 -1.18
CA SER A 233 -7.33 2.54 -1.97
C SER A 233 -8.07 1.51 -1.11
N GLY A 234 -9.16 0.91 -1.60
CA GLY A 234 -9.83 -0.19 -0.89
C GLY A 234 -10.49 0.26 0.42
N ASN A 235 -11.02 1.47 0.45
CA ASN A 235 -11.81 2.02 1.55
C ASN A 235 -13.29 2.16 1.12
N SER A 236 -14.07 3.02 1.77
CA SER A 236 -15.49 3.27 1.46
C SER A 236 -15.78 4.76 1.27
N LEU A 237 -14.83 5.50 0.71
CA LEU A 237 -14.96 6.94 0.44
C LEU A 237 -15.95 7.20 -0.69
N LYS A 238 -16.86 8.15 -0.50
CA LYS A 238 -17.82 8.61 -1.52
C LYS A 238 -17.39 9.90 -2.20
N ASP A 239 -16.62 10.70 -1.47
CA ASP A 239 -16.03 11.95 -1.90
C ASP A 239 -14.74 12.16 -1.09
N ILE A 240 -14.04 13.26 -1.39
CA ILE A 240 -12.82 13.68 -0.71
C ILE A 240 -12.90 15.12 -0.21
N LYS A 241 -14.10 15.72 -0.11
CA LYS A 241 -14.29 17.16 0.16
C LYS A 241 -13.58 17.66 1.41
N ASN A 242 -13.43 16.78 2.39
CA ASN A 242 -12.82 17.08 3.69
C ASN A 242 -11.29 16.85 3.73
N ALA A 243 -10.63 16.47 2.62
CA ALA A 243 -9.21 16.16 2.61
C ALA A 243 -8.31 17.36 2.96
N GLY A 244 -8.78 18.60 2.75
CA GLY A 244 -7.93 19.79 2.85
C GLY A 244 -7.05 19.99 1.62
N LYS A 245 -6.10 20.93 1.69
CA LYS A 245 -5.19 21.24 0.56
C LYS A 245 -3.81 20.65 0.81
N HIS A 246 -3.32 19.84 -0.13
CA HIS A 246 -1.98 19.24 -0.06
C HIS A 246 -1.15 19.68 -1.27
N PRO A 247 -0.48 20.85 -1.19
CA PRO A 247 0.27 21.40 -2.31
C PRO A 247 1.53 20.59 -2.68
N LYS A 248 1.98 19.67 -1.82
CA LYS A 248 3.14 18.81 -2.09
C LYS A 248 2.77 17.41 -2.57
N LEU A 249 1.48 17.08 -2.63
CA LEU A 249 1.03 15.74 -3.00
C LEU A 249 1.22 15.53 -4.50
N THR A 250 1.95 14.47 -4.86
CA THR A 250 2.30 14.12 -6.25
C THR A 250 1.75 12.76 -6.66
N ASP A 251 1.53 11.84 -5.70
CA ASP A 251 0.97 10.51 -5.97
C ASP A 251 -0.24 10.23 -5.06
N LEU A 252 -1.41 10.06 -5.70
CA LEU A 252 -2.68 9.74 -5.05
C LEU A 252 -3.25 8.43 -5.59
N GLN A 253 -3.43 7.47 -4.67
CA GLN A 253 -4.01 6.17 -4.95
C GLN A 253 -5.34 6.04 -4.20
N ILE A 254 -6.47 6.08 -4.90
CA ILE A 254 -7.81 6.03 -4.30
C ILE A 254 -8.72 4.99 -4.98
N GLN A 255 -8.12 4.02 -5.65
CA GLN A 255 -8.86 2.95 -6.34
C GLN A 255 -9.65 2.06 -5.38
N GLY A 256 -10.76 1.48 -5.84
CA GLY A 256 -11.56 0.58 -5.01
C GLY A 256 -12.29 1.31 -3.88
N ASN A 257 -12.78 2.52 -4.16
CA ASN A 257 -13.65 3.30 -3.29
C ASN A 257 -15.04 3.42 -3.94
N LYS A 258 -15.83 4.40 -3.53
CA LYS A 258 -17.20 4.66 -4.00
C LYS A 258 -17.33 6.10 -4.54
N LEU A 259 -16.25 6.66 -5.07
CA LEU A 259 -16.24 8.02 -5.60
C LEU A 259 -17.20 8.15 -6.78
N THR A 260 -18.00 9.20 -6.78
CA THR A 260 -18.89 9.58 -7.90
C THR A 260 -18.48 10.88 -8.57
N GLU A 261 -17.66 11.69 -7.90
CA GLU A 261 -17.23 13.01 -8.36
C GLU A 261 -15.70 13.19 -8.17
N THR A 262 -15.12 14.08 -8.96
CA THR A 262 -13.66 14.35 -9.04
C THR A 262 -13.32 15.84 -8.95
N GLU A 263 -14.31 16.72 -8.86
CA GLU A 263 -14.13 18.19 -8.86
C GLU A 263 -13.12 18.66 -7.81
N ASP A 264 -13.18 18.09 -6.60
CA ASP A 264 -12.32 18.46 -5.48
C ASP A 264 -10.84 18.07 -5.69
N ILE A 265 -10.54 17.07 -6.51
CA ILE A 265 -9.17 16.54 -6.69
C ILE A 265 -8.24 17.65 -7.15
N CYS A 266 -8.66 18.44 -8.14
CA CYS A 266 -7.85 19.50 -8.73
C CYS A 266 -7.59 20.67 -7.76
N VAL A 267 -8.56 20.95 -6.89
CA VAL A 267 -8.48 22.04 -5.92
C VAL A 267 -7.64 21.65 -4.72
N GLN A 268 -7.77 20.41 -4.26
CA GLN A 268 -7.11 19.89 -3.07
C GLN A 268 -5.67 19.45 -3.36
N PHE A 269 -5.42 18.91 -4.56
CA PHE A 269 -4.14 18.30 -4.93
C PHE A 269 -3.62 18.88 -6.27
N PRO A 270 -3.30 20.17 -6.34
CA PRO A 270 -3.02 20.85 -7.60
C PRO A 270 -1.75 20.37 -8.33
N ASN A 271 -0.83 19.70 -7.62
CA ASN A 271 0.46 19.25 -8.16
C ASN A 271 0.54 17.73 -8.37
N LEU A 272 -0.60 17.04 -8.50
CA LEU A 272 -0.61 15.59 -8.76
C LEU A 272 0.08 15.25 -10.08
N GLU A 273 0.95 14.25 -10.01
CA GLU A 273 1.65 13.65 -11.14
C GLU A 273 1.11 12.25 -11.46
N VAL A 274 0.66 11.52 -10.43
CA VAL A 274 0.13 10.16 -10.53
C VAL A 274 -1.22 10.10 -9.81
N LEU A 275 -2.25 9.64 -10.52
CA LEU A 275 -3.60 9.47 -10.00
C LEU A 275 -4.17 8.10 -10.38
N ASN A 276 -4.54 7.32 -9.37
CA ASN A 276 -5.29 6.08 -9.57
C ASN A 276 -6.69 6.16 -8.95
N ILE A 277 -7.70 6.32 -9.81
CA ILE A 277 -9.12 6.40 -9.47
C ILE A 277 -9.92 5.21 -10.03
N SER A 278 -9.23 4.13 -10.43
CA SER A 278 -9.88 2.92 -10.93
C SER A 278 -10.80 2.26 -9.91
N PHE A 279 -11.73 1.42 -10.35
CA PHE A 279 -12.68 0.72 -9.47
C PHE A 279 -13.44 1.68 -8.52
N ASN A 280 -13.96 2.78 -9.07
CA ASN A 280 -14.87 3.70 -8.40
C ASN A 280 -16.24 3.70 -9.11
N LEU A 281 -17.10 4.67 -8.81
CA LEU A 281 -18.47 4.77 -9.33
C LEU A 281 -18.66 5.99 -10.23
N LEU A 282 -17.60 6.51 -10.84
CA LEU A 282 -17.67 7.66 -11.75
C LEU A 282 -18.48 7.28 -13.00
N ASP A 283 -19.56 7.99 -13.30
CA ASP A 283 -20.54 7.64 -14.34
C ASP A 283 -20.66 8.64 -15.49
N SER A 284 -20.10 9.83 -15.34
CA SER A 284 -20.15 10.91 -16.32
C SER A 284 -18.77 11.25 -16.89
N TRP A 285 -18.75 11.69 -18.16
CA TRP A 285 -17.55 12.26 -18.79
C TRP A 285 -17.09 13.57 -18.14
N THR A 286 -18.00 14.28 -17.45
CA THR A 286 -17.66 15.48 -16.66
C THR A 286 -16.53 15.19 -15.67
N GLU A 287 -16.46 13.97 -15.12
CA GLU A 287 -15.41 13.60 -14.17
C GLU A 287 -14.03 13.51 -14.81
N VAL A 288 -13.94 13.25 -16.12
CA VAL A 288 -12.68 13.35 -16.86
C VAL A 288 -12.34 14.81 -17.13
N ILE A 289 -13.33 15.62 -17.52
CA ILE A 289 -13.15 17.06 -17.78
C ILE A 289 -12.62 17.77 -16.53
N ASN A 290 -13.13 17.43 -15.34
CA ASN A 290 -12.68 18.03 -14.09
C ASN A 290 -11.16 17.87 -13.89
N LEU A 291 -10.60 16.72 -14.28
CA LEU A 291 -9.18 16.39 -14.15
C LEU A 291 -8.27 17.13 -15.13
N GLN A 292 -8.81 17.79 -16.17
CA GLN A 292 -8.02 18.53 -17.16
C GLN A 292 -7.16 19.65 -16.54
N ASN A 293 -7.56 20.14 -15.36
CA ASN A 293 -6.87 21.22 -14.65
C ASN A 293 -5.60 20.76 -13.91
N LEU A 294 -5.34 19.45 -13.83
CA LEU A 294 -4.11 18.91 -13.25
C LEU A 294 -2.97 18.98 -14.26
N ALA A 295 -2.35 20.15 -14.39
CA ALA A 295 -1.29 20.41 -15.38
C ALA A 295 -0.07 19.48 -15.26
N SER A 296 0.23 19.00 -14.04
CA SER A 296 1.35 18.10 -13.77
C SER A 296 1.01 16.62 -13.96
N LEU A 297 -0.24 16.27 -14.28
CA LEU A 297 -0.67 14.87 -14.32
C LEU A 297 0.00 14.11 -15.47
N THR A 298 0.77 13.08 -15.14
CA THR A 298 1.52 12.25 -16.09
C THR A 298 1.01 10.82 -16.17
N GLU A 299 0.45 10.30 -15.09
CA GLU A 299 -0.09 8.94 -15.02
C GLU A 299 -1.49 8.96 -14.45
N LEU A 300 -2.45 8.41 -15.22
CA LEU A 300 -3.84 8.31 -14.83
C LEU A 300 -4.33 6.87 -15.01
N THR A 301 -5.01 6.35 -13.99
CA THR A 301 -5.74 5.07 -14.11
C THR A 301 -7.21 5.29 -13.77
N VAL A 302 -8.09 5.05 -14.73
CA VAL A 302 -9.55 5.27 -14.64
C VAL A 302 -10.36 4.01 -14.93
N LYS A 303 -9.71 2.88 -15.26
CA LYS A 303 -10.39 1.62 -15.56
C LYS A 303 -11.41 1.20 -14.49
N CYS A 304 -12.41 0.43 -14.91
CA CYS A 304 -13.47 -0.07 -14.04
C CYS A 304 -14.28 1.05 -13.33
N ASN A 305 -14.52 2.17 -14.01
CA ASN A 305 -15.54 3.15 -13.65
C ASN A 305 -16.76 3.02 -14.56
N SER A 306 -17.94 3.45 -14.11
CA SER A 306 -19.19 3.32 -14.87
C SER A 306 -19.14 4.02 -16.23
N PHE A 307 -18.50 5.19 -16.35
CA PHE A 307 -18.40 5.91 -17.63
C PHE A 307 -17.60 5.13 -18.68
N VAL A 308 -16.58 4.36 -18.28
CA VAL A 308 -15.71 3.62 -19.20
C VAL A 308 -16.50 2.67 -20.10
N HIS A 309 -17.59 2.09 -19.58
CA HIS A 309 -18.47 1.19 -20.34
C HIS A 309 -19.37 1.91 -21.35
N GLN A 310 -19.65 3.20 -21.12
CA GLN A 310 -20.48 4.02 -22.01
C GLN A 310 -19.68 4.52 -23.22
N TYR A 311 -18.38 4.75 -23.05
CA TYR A 311 -17.49 5.30 -24.07
C TYR A 311 -16.52 4.23 -24.60
N LYS A 312 -16.91 3.52 -25.66
CA LYS A 312 -16.12 2.43 -26.29
C LYS A 312 -14.67 2.80 -26.67
N PHE A 313 -14.35 4.10 -26.76
CA PHE A 313 -13.04 4.62 -27.15
C PHE A 313 -12.47 5.68 -26.19
N TYR A 314 -12.84 5.61 -24.91
CA TYR A 314 -12.50 6.65 -23.94
C TYR A 314 -11.02 7.00 -23.86
N HIS A 315 -10.10 6.06 -24.13
CA HIS A 315 -8.65 6.30 -24.05
C HIS A 315 -8.21 7.47 -24.93
N ALA A 316 -8.66 7.54 -26.19
CA ALA A 316 -8.27 8.60 -27.11
C ALA A 316 -8.84 9.95 -26.67
N ASP A 317 -10.08 9.95 -26.17
CA ASP A 317 -10.76 11.14 -25.69
C ASP A 317 -10.11 11.65 -24.39
N VAL A 318 -9.74 10.77 -23.45
CA VAL A 318 -9.04 11.15 -22.21
C VAL A 318 -7.70 11.83 -22.53
N VAL A 319 -6.92 11.27 -23.47
CA VAL A 319 -5.64 11.85 -23.87
C VAL A 319 -5.81 13.21 -24.55
N LYS A 320 -6.93 13.42 -25.25
CA LYS A 320 -7.25 14.71 -25.87
C LYS A 320 -7.63 15.75 -24.81
N GLU A 321 -8.42 15.38 -23.82
CA GLU A 321 -8.81 16.27 -22.71
C GLU A 321 -7.64 16.55 -21.75
N ILE A 322 -6.74 15.57 -21.54
CA ILE A 322 -5.62 15.66 -20.60
C ILE A 322 -4.29 15.42 -21.36
N PRO A 323 -3.79 16.42 -22.12
CA PRO A 323 -2.64 16.26 -23.01
C PRO A 323 -1.28 16.08 -22.28
N SER A 324 -1.23 16.35 -20.98
CA SER A 324 -0.03 16.15 -20.14
C SER A 324 0.32 14.66 -19.95
N LEU A 325 -0.67 13.77 -20.08
CA LEU A 325 -0.54 12.34 -19.79
C LEU A 325 0.56 11.65 -20.60
N GLN A 326 1.34 10.84 -19.90
CA GLN A 326 2.32 9.89 -20.43
C GLN A 326 1.79 8.46 -20.37
N TRP A 327 1.06 8.14 -19.30
CA TRP A 327 0.51 6.82 -19.02
C TRP A 327 -0.99 6.91 -18.75
N LEU A 328 -1.77 6.06 -19.43
CA LEU A 328 -3.20 5.88 -19.18
C LEU A 328 -3.48 4.39 -19.00
N ASP A 329 -4.04 4.01 -17.86
CA ASP A 329 -4.38 2.62 -17.52
C ASP A 329 -3.21 1.62 -17.72
N GLY A 330 -1.98 2.08 -17.47
CA GLY A 330 -0.75 1.29 -17.65
C GLY A 330 -0.18 1.27 -19.07
N ILE A 331 -0.83 1.96 -20.02
CA ILE A 331 -0.39 2.07 -21.41
C ILE A 331 0.36 3.41 -21.60
N ASN A 332 1.57 3.36 -22.17
CA ASN A 332 2.29 4.57 -22.57
C ASN A 332 1.61 5.19 -23.80
N VAL A 333 0.93 6.33 -23.63
CA VAL A 333 0.16 6.99 -24.70
C VAL A 333 1.01 7.91 -25.58
N LYS A 334 2.20 8.32 -25.14
CA LYS A 334 3.11 9.17 -25.93
C LYS A 334 3.89 8.37 -26.98
N GLU A 335 4.29 7.15 -26.65
CA GLU A 335 4.97 6.24 -27.58
C GLU A 335 3.98 5.57 -28.55
N ASN A 336 2.72 5.37 -28.13
CA ASN A 336 1.69 4.67 -28.90
C ASN A 336 0.73 5.59 -29.70
N LYS A 337 1.16 6.79 -30.10
CA LYS A 337 0.31 7.72 -30.88
C LYS A 337 -0.27 7.12 -32.17
N LYS A 338 0.41 6.14 -32.80
CA LYS A 338 -0.09 5.40 -33.97
C LYS A 338 -1.09 4.29 -33.59
N THR A 339 -0.88 3.62 -32.46
CA THR A 339 -1.66 2.46 -32.00
C THR A 339 -3.05 2.87 -31.52
N LEU A 340 -3.18 4.02 -30.85
CA LEU A 340 -4.47 4.60 -30.42
C LEU A 340 -5.42 4.93 -31.59
N ASN A 341 -4.86 5.17 -32.79
CA ASN A 341 -5.61 5.42 -34.02
C ASN A 341 -5.95 4.15 -34.81
N ASN A 342 -5.41 2.98 -34.44
CA ASN A 342 -5.60 1.76 -35.23
C ASN A 342 -7.04 1.23 -35.09
N SER A 343 -7.66 1.02 -36.25
CA SER A 343 -8.94 0.31 -36.45
C SER A 343 -9.03 -1.04 -35.73
N ASN A 344 -7.89 -1.64 -35.37
CA ASN A 344 -7.84 -2.93 -34.67
C ASN A 344 -8.27 -2.80 -33.19
N ILE A 345 -8.04 -1.66 -32.53
CA ILE A 345 -8.63 -1.36 -31.21
C ILE A 345 -10.16 -1.19 -31.33
N ARG A 346 -10.63 -0.68 -32.48
CA ARG A 346 -12.07 -0.59 -32.81
C ARG A 346 -12.75 -1.95 -32.95
N GLN A 347 -12.04 -2.97 -33.45
CA GLN A 347 -12.58 -4.33 -33.59
C GLN A 347 -12.50 -5.14 -32.29
N ALA A 348 -11.39 -5.07 -31.57
CA ALA A 348 -11.21 -5.73 -30.27
C ALA A 348 -12.24 -5.28 -29.21
N SER A 349 -12.54 -3.99 -29.15
CA SER A 349 -13.53 -3.42 -28.21
C SER A 349 -14.97 -3.74 -28.59
N ALA A 350 -15.25 -4.06 -29.85
CA ALA A 350 -16.57 -4.47 -30.32
C ALA A 350 -16.86 -5.95 -30.01
N TYR A 351 -15.83 -6.80 -30.00
CA TYR A 351 -15.94 -8.22 -29.66
C TYR A 351 -16.13 -8.47 -28.17
N ALA A 352 -15.49 -7.71 -27.27
CA ALA A 352 -15.63 -7.91 -25.81
C ALA A 352 -17.06 -7.69 -25.27
N GLY A 353 -17.93 -6.98 -26.02
CA GLY A 353 -19.35 -6.82 -25.69
C GLY A 353 -20.22 -8.02 -26.10
N ALA A 354 -19.66 -9.01 -26.80
CA ALA A 354 -20.35 -10.20 -27.25
C ALA A 354 -19.54 -11.45 -26.84
N VAL A 355 -20.20 -12.41 -26.20
CA VAL A 355 -19.69 -13.75 -25.86
C VAL A 355 -18.99 -13.87 -24.50
N GLY A 356 -19.66 -14.63 -23.63
CA GLY A 356 -19.06 -15.26 -22.46
C GLY A 356 -18.50 -16.65 -22.79
N ASN A 357 -17.47 -17.03 -22.04
CA ASN A 357 -16.96 -18.39 -21.84
C ASN A 357 -16.34 -19.13 -23.05
N ASP A 358 -15.40 -18.51 -23.79
CA ASP A 358 -14.15 -19.20 -24.26
C ASP A 358 -13.14 -18.22 -24.93
N LEU A 359 -12.95 -17.04 -24.33
CA LEU A 359 -12.34 -15.88 -25.01
C LEU A 359 -10.83 -15.98 -25.30
N ASN A 360 -10.07 -16.72 -24.49
CA ASN A 360 -8.60 -16.77 -24.64
C ASN A 360 -8.18 -17.48 -25.94
N LYS A 361 -8.95 -18.47 -26.42
CA LYS A 361 -8.64 -19.18 -27.67
C LYS A 361 -9.00 -18.38 -28.92
N GLU A 362 -10.00 -17.51 -28.86
CA GLU A 362 -10.42 -16.66 -29.99
C GLU A 362 -9.59 -15.37 -30.09
N LEU A 363 -9.16 -14.78 -28.98
CA LEU A 363 -8.29 -13.59 -28.98
C LEU A 363 -6.89 -13.88 -29.53
N GLU A 364 -6.36 -15.08 -29.31
CA GLU A 364 -5.11 -15.57 -29.91
C GLU A 364 -5.19 -15.70 -31.45
N SER A 365 -6.41 -15.79 -32.02
CA SER A 365 -6.62 -15.90 -33.47
C SER A 365 -6.67 -14.54 -34.20
N LEU A 366 -6.73 -13.44 -33.46
CA LEU A 366 -6.91 -12.08 -34.00
C LEU A 366 -5.60 -11.30 -34.22
N ASP A 367 -4.44 -11.96 -34.06
CA ASP A 367 -3.10 -11.37 -34.25
C ASP A 367 -2.91 -10.04 -33.48
N LEU A 368 -3.51 -9.96 -32.28
CA LEU A 368 -3.47 -8.80 -31.40
C LEU A 368 -2.18 -8.80 -30.59
N SER A 369 -1.62 -7.62 -30.33
CA SER A 369 -0.45 -7.55 -29.46
C SER A 369 -0.80 -8.04 -28.04
N PRO A 370 0.16 -8.65 -27.31
CA PRO A 370 -0.07 -9.11 -25.95
C PRO A 370 -0.61 -8.02 -25.02
N GLU A 371 -0.26 -6.74 -25.24
CA GLU A 371 -0.82 -5.62 -24.47
C GLU A 371 -2.33 -5.44 -24.70
N ILE A 372 -2.81 -5.63 -25.94
CA ILE A 372 -4.22 -5.48 -26.30
C ILE A 372 -5.05 -6.64 -25.75
N ILE A 373 -4.53 -7.88 -25.80
CA ILE A 373 -5.19 -9.05 -25.21
C ILE A 373 -5.35 -8.85 -23.69
N ASN A 374 -4.34 -8.27 -23.05
CA ASN A 374 -4.38 -7.99 -21.62
C ASN A 374 -5.40 -6.88 -21.28
N ASP A 375 -5.48 -5.80 -22.08
CA ASP A 375 -6.50 -4.74 -21.91
C ASP A 375 -7.93 -5.29 -22.05
N ILE A 376 -8.20 -6.13 -23.07
CA ILE A 376 -9.52 -6.78 -23.25
C ILE A 376 -9.86 -7.67 -22.05
N THR A 377 -8.88 -8.47 -21.59
CA THR A 377 -9.05 -9.38 -20.45
C THR A 377 -9.32 -8.60 -19.16
N GLU A 378 -8.66 -7.46 -18.96
CA GLU A 378 -8.88 -6.57 -17.82
C GLU A 378 -10.26 -5.89 -17.86
N ARG A 379 -10.75 -5.45 -19.03
CA ARG A 379 -12.12 -4.91 -19.18
C ARG A 379 -13.20 -5.90 -18.77
N LEU A 380 -13.01 -7.19 -19.07
CA LEU A 380 -13.94 -8.26 -18.68
C LEU A 380 -13.85 -8.60 -17.18
N HIS A 381 -12.67 -8.44 -16.59
CA HIS A 381 -12.50 -8.54 -15.14
C HIS A 381 -13.14 -7.36 -14.39
N CYS A 382 -13.12 -6.15 -14.98
CA CYS A 382 -13.87 -5.00 -14.47
C CYS A 382 -15.37 -5.30 -14.38
N ASP A 383 -15.98 -5.88 -15.43
CA ASP A 383 -17.42 -6.21 -15.46
C ASP A 383 -17.83 -7.18 -14.33
N ASN A 384 -17.03 -8.22 -14.08
CA ASN A 384 -17.28 -9.17 -12.99
C ASN A 384 -17.13 -8.53 -11.59
N THR A 385 -16.30 -7.49 -11.46
CA THR A 385 -16.05 -6.79 -10.20
C THR A 385 -17.12 -5.72 -9.94
N TYR A 386 -17.54 -5.01 -10.99
CA TYR A 386 -18.69 -4.09 -10.99
C TYR A 386 -19.99 -4.81 -10.60
N GLN A 387 -20.23 -6.01 -11.12
CA GLN A 387 -21.38 -6.83 -10.71
C GLN A 387 -21.32 -7.25 -9.23
N LYS A 388 -20.14 -7.37 -8.62
CA LYS A 388 -19.99 -7.69 -7.20
C LYS A 388 -20.17 -6.46 -6.30
N LEU A 389 -19.62 -5.31 -6.71
CA LEU A 389 -19.76 -4.04 -5.98
C LEU A 389 -21.19 -3.47 -6.04
N SER A 390 -21.87 -3.61 -7.17
CA SER A 390 -23.29 -3.21 -7.32
C SER A 390 -24.27 -4.11 -6.55
N ARG A 391 -23.90 -5.39 -6.32
CA ARG A 391 -24.73 -6.35 -5.56
C ARG A 391 -24.53 -6.31 -4.04
N SER A 392 -23.52 -5.62 -3.52
CA SER A 392 -23.27 -5.50 -2.08
C SER A 392 -24.02 -4.30 -1.46
N THR A 393 -25.34 -4.44 -1.30
CA THR A 393 -26.11 -3.78 -0.21
C THR A 393 -26.03 -4.65 1.06
N PRO A 394 -26.31 -4.13 2.27
CA PRO A 394 -25.78 -4.70 3.51
C PRO A 394 -26.23 -6.13 3.75
N LEU A 395 -25.30 -6.96 4.23
CA LEU A 395 -25.59 -8.20 4.95
C LEU A 395 -26.39 -7.85 6.21
N ASP A 396 -27.71 -7.79 6.07
CA ASP A 396 -28.65 -7.98 7.15
C ASP A 396 -29.58 -9.13 6.77
N ASN A 397 -29.11 -10.34 7.10
CA ASN A 397 -29.92 -11.55 7.29
C ASN A 397 -29.00 -12.70 7.73
N ARG A 398 -28.47 -12.58 8.94
CA ARG A 398 -28.17 -13.73 9.79
C ARG A 398 -28.81 -13.51 11.15
N ILE A 399 -30.14 -13.60 11.18
CA ILE A 399 -30.88 -13.99 12.37
C ILE A 399 -31.50 -15.35 12.08
N GLY A 400 -31.38 -16.23 13.05
CA GLY A 400 -31.39 -17.67 12.90
C GLY A 400 -32.69 -18.26 12.34
N ARG A 401 -32.51 -19.28 11.50
CA ARG A 401 -33.41 -20.42 11.48
C ARG A 401 -33.34 -21.10 12.84
N HIS A 402 -34.30 -20.83 13.72
CA HIS A 402 -34.66 -21.76 14.79
C HIS A 402 -36.18 -21.76 15.01
N SER A 403 -36.76 -22.91 14.66
CA SER A 403 -37.93 -23.57 15.28
C SER A 403 -39.24 -22.79 15.44
N SER A 404 -40.16 -23.14 14.55
CA SER A 404 -41.59 -23.29 14.79
C SER A 404 -41.92 -24.14 16.04
N HIS A 405 -42.71 -23.59 16.97
CA HIS A 405 -43.75 -24.27 17.78
C HIS A 405 -44.63 -23.19 18.43
N ARG A 406 -45.94 -23.14 18.10
CA ARG A 406 -47.10 -23.41 19.02
C ARG A 406 -46.94 -22.74 20.39
N LEU A 407 -47.80 -21.84 20.84
CA LEU A 407 -49.28 -21.81 20.84
C LEU A 407 -49.82 -20.40 20.56
#